data_AF-A0A6B0WQB8-F1
#
_entry.id   AF-A0A6B0WQB8-F1
#
_cell.length_a   1.000
_cell.length_b   1.000
_cell.length_c   1.000
_cell.angle_alpha   90.00
_cell.angle_beta   90.00
_cell.angle_gamma   90.00
#
_symmetry.space_group_name_H-M   'P 1'
#
loop_
_entity.id
_entity.type
_entity.pdbx_description
1 polymer ?
#
loop_
_entity_poly.entity_id
_entity_poly.type
_entity_poly.pdbx_seq_one_letter_code
_entity_poly.pdbx_strand_id
1 'polypeptide(L)'
;MQQGLDEDLYHQVAEYATSAAFSEAEKLAAETAERFCWTHEAMMGDEDYWARMKEHFTDQQILELMTLIGYCVAMGRTMAILDIANDCAISRTPDPAEDPSHYIHG
;
A
#
# COMPACT_ATOMS: atom_id res chain seq x y z
N MET A 1 -6.58 7.04 16.65
CA MET A 1 -5.66 5.87 16.59
C MET A 1 -6.11 4.85 17.62
N GLN A 2 -7.07 3.96 17.30
CA GLN A 2 -7.46 2.91 18.25
C GLN A 2 -8.07 1.69 17.53
N GLN A 3 -7.18 0.81 17.04
CA GLN A 3 -7.47 -0.52 16.50
C GLN A 3 -6.33 -1.50 16.88
N GLY A 4 -5.74 -1.38 18.08
CA GLY A 4 -4.72 -2.32 18.57
C GLY A 4 -3.40 -2.39 17.77
N LEU A 5 -3.24 -1.58 16.72
CA LEU A 5 -2.01 -1.41 15.96
C LEU A 5 -1.06 -0.52 16.77
N ASP A 6 -0.02 -1.14 17.31
CA ASP A 6 1.10 -0.43 17.92
C ASP A 6 1.88 0.34 16.85
N GLU A 7 2.42 1.50 17.21
CA GLU A 7 3.21 2.34 16.30
C GLU A 7 4.47 1.59 15.83
N ASP A 8 5.07 0.81 16.74
CA ASP A 8 6.21 -0.06 16.44
C ASP A 8 5.86 -1.18 15.44
N LEU A 9 4.62 -1.68 15.44
CA LEU A 9 4.17 -2.68 14.47
C LEU A 9 4.03 -2.07 13.08
N TYR A 10 3.56 -0.82 12.98
CA TYR A 10 3.44 -0.10 11.71
C TYR A 10 4.81 0.10 11.04
N HIS A 11 5.83 0.47 11.82
CA HIS A 11 7.19 0.66 11.30
C HIS A 11 7.82 -0.64 10.77
N GLN A 12 7.39 -1.79 11.26
CA GLN A 12 7.90 -3.09 10.83
C GLN A 12 7.29 -3.60 9.52
N VAL A 13 6.21 -2.98 9.01
CA VAL A 13 5.53 -3.42 7.78
C VAL A 13 6.47 -3.43 6.57
N ALA A 14 7.41 -2.49 6.49
CA ALA A 14 8.40 -2.45 5.39
C ALA A 14 9.35 -3.66 5.41
N GLU A 15 9.52 -4.30 6.56
CA GLU A 15 10.40 -5.45 6.80
C GLU A 15 9.59 -6.70 7.18
N TYR A 16 8.33 -6.78 6.73
CA TYR A 16 7.38 -7.82 7.13
C TYR A 16 7.95 -9.23 6.95
N ALA A 17 8.72 -9.46 5.89
CA ALA A 17 9.27 -10.77 5.56
C ALA A 17 10.22 -11.32 6.63
N THR A 18 10.99 -10.44 7.28
CA THR A 18 11.98 -10.80 8.32
C THR A 18 11.48 -10.51 9.73
N SER A 19 10.43 -9.70 9.88
CA SER A 19 9.89 -9.37 11.19
C SER A 19 9.23 -10.59 11.85
N ALA A 20 9.50 -10.76 13.14
CA ALA A 20 8.84 -11.75 13.99
C ALA A 20 7.48 -11.27 14.52
N ALA A 21 7.10 -10.01 14.25
CA ALA A 21 5.84 -9.43 14.72
C ALA A 21 4.62 -9.86 13.89
N PHE A 22 4.85 -10.41 12.69
CA PHE A 22 3.80 -10.91 11.81
C PHE A 22 3.75 -12.43 11.82
N SER A 23 2.53 -12.97 11.84
CA SER A 23 2.29 -14.38 11.54
C SER A 23 2.59 -14.70 10.08
N GLU A 24 2.77 -15.99 9.77
CA GLU A 24 3.02 -16.43 8.40
C GLU A 24 1.87 -16.05 7.44
N ALA A 25 0.62 -16.06 7.91
CA ALA A 25 -0.52 -15.62 7.13
C ALA A 25 -0.46 -14.12 6.82
N GLU A 26 -0.08 -13.28 7.79
CA GLU A 26 0.06 -11.83 7.58
C GLU A 26 1.23 -11.51 6.65
N LYS A 27 2.35 -12.22 6.78
CA LYS A 27 3.47 -12.10 5.83
C LYS A 27 3.06 -12.48 4.43
N LEU A 28 2.29 -13.56 4.28
CA LEU A 28 1.81 -14.02 2.98
C LEU A 28 0.81 -13.02 2.37
N ALA A 29 -0.02 -12.37 3.19
CA ALA A 29 -0.90 -11.29 2.73
C ALA A 29 -0.12 -10.05 2.27
N ALA A 30 0.95 -9.67 2.99
CA ALA A 30 1.85 -8.60 2.58
C ALA A 30 2.61 -8.95 1.29
N GLU A 31 3.12 -10.18 1.17
CA GLU A 31 3.73 -10.73 -0.05
C GLU A 31 2.73 -10.70 -1.23
N THR A 32 1.46 -11.03 -0.98
CA THR A 32 0.39 -10.94 -1.98
C THR A 32 0.23 -9.51 -2.48
N ALA A 33 0.16 -8.52 -1.58
CA ALA A 33 0.00 -7.12 -1.94
C ALA A 33 1.19 -6.59 -2.75
N GLU A 34 2.39 -6.99 -2.37
CA GLU A 34 3.63 -6.67 -3.08
C GLU A 34 3.62 -7.26 -4.50
N ARG A 35 3.48 -8.58 -4.63
CA ARG A 35 3.45 -9.24 -5.94
C ARG A 35 2.32 -8.74 -6.83
N PHE A 36 1.16 -8.43 -6.27
CA PHE A 36 0.03 -7.85 -7.01
C PHE A 36 0.41 -6.51 -7.66
N CYS A 37 1.18 -5.67 -6.97
CA CYS A 37 1.57 -4.35 -7.48
C CYS A 37 2.68 -4.41 -8.53
N TRP A 38 3.68 -5.28 -8.36
CA TRP A 38 4.89 -5.27 -9.18
C TRP A 38 5.02 -6.44 -10.16
N THR A 39 4.46 -7.61 -9.86
CA THR A 39 4.73 -8.87 -10.58
C THR A 39 3.49 -9.76 -10.75
N HIS A 40 2.31 -9.18 -10.94
CA HIS A 40 1.04 -9.91 -10.98
C HIS A 40 0.97 -11.00 -12.07
N GLU A 41 1.61 -10.79 -13.22
CA GLU A 41 1.64 -11.78 -14.31
C GLU A 41 2.34 -13.08 -13.88
N ALA A 42 3.41 -12.98 -13.09
CA ALA A 42 4.17 -14.14 -12.62
C ALA A 42 3.38 -14.97 -11.60
N MET A 43 2.40 -14.37 -10.91
CA MET A 43 1.59 -15.08 -9.92
C MET A 43 0.66 -16.11 -10.55
N MET A 44 0.19 -15.90 -11.79
CA MET A 44 -0.81 -16.76 -12.42
C MET A 44 -0.35 -18.22 -12.55
N GLY A 45 0.95 -18.46 -12.73
CA GLY A 45 1.55 -19.79 -12.88
C GLY A 45 2.38 -20.29 -11.70
N ASP A 46 2.39 -19.58 -10.57
CA ASP A 46 3.20 -19.94 -9.40
C ASP A 46 2.45 -20.93 -8.49
N GLU A 47 2.53 -22.22 -8.82
CA GLU A 47 1.83 -23.28 -8.09
C GLU A 47 2.27 -23.38 -6.61
N ASP A 48 3.57 -23.21 -6.33
CA ASP A 48 4.13 -23.28 -4.98
C ASP A 48 3.59 -22.16 -4.10
N TYR A 49 3.45 -20.95 -4.64
CA TYR A 49 2.82 -19.84 -3.95
C TYR A 49 1.34 -20.11 -3.65
N TRP A 50 0.58 -20.62 -4.61
CA TRP A 50 -0.84 -20.91 -4.40
C TRP A 50 -1.06 -22.06 -3.42
N ALA A 51 -0.14 -23.03 -3.35
CA ALA A 51 -0.14 -24.06 -2.32
C ALA A 51 -0.01 -23.43 -0.92
N ARG A 52 0.99 -22.56 -0.71
CA ARG A 52 1.17 -21.81 0.56
C ARG A 52 -0.05 -20.96 0.91
N MET A 53 -0.66 -20.29 -0.07
CA MET A 53 -1.89 -19.51 0.14
C MET A 53 -3.03 -20.38 0.71
N LYS A 54 -3.21 -21.58 0.16
CA LYS A 54 -4.29 -22.50 0.57
C LYS A 54 -4.04 -23.19 1.92
N GLU A 55 -2.82 -23.17 2.43
CA GLU A 55 -2.52 -23.64 3.80
C GLU A 55 -3.08 -22.67 4.87
N HIS A 56 -3.18 -21.38 4.54
CA HIS A 56 -3.58 -20.33 5.49
C HIS A 56 -4.94 -19.68 5.20
N PHE A 57 -5.39 -19.71 3.95
CA PHE A 57 -6.60 -19.02 3.50
C PHE A 57 -7.52 -19.95 2.71
N THR A 58 -8.82 -19.81 2.94
CA THR A 58 -9.84 -20.41 2.07
C THR A 58 -9.92 -19.70 0.72
N ASP A 59 -10.46 -20.36 -0.32
CA ASP A 59 -10.65 -19.72 -1.64
C ASP A 59 -11.46 -18.41 -1.55
N GLN A 60 -12.44 -18.34 -0.65
CA GLN A 60 -13.20 -17.11 -0.40
C GLN A 60 -12.31 -16.01 0.19
N GLN A 61 -11.50 -16.33 1.20
CA GLN A 61 -10.58 -15.36 1.80
C GLN A 61 -9.51 -14.88 0.82
N ILE A 62 -9.03 -15.74 -0.07
CA ILE A 62 -8.10 -15.37 -1.14
C ILE A 62 -8.75 -14.35 -2.08
N LEU A 63 -10.00 -14.60 -2.50
CA LEU A 63 -10.76 -13.67 -3.35
C LEU A 63 -10.96 -12.32 -2.66
N GLU A 64 -11.36 -12.33 -1.39
CA GLU A 64 -11.57 -11.13 -0.58
C GLU A 64 -10.27 -10.33 -0.42
N LEU A 65 -9.15 -11.01 -0.12
CA LEU A 65 -7.84 -10.39 0.02
C LEU A 65 -7.40 -9.71 -1.28
N MET A 66 -7.46 -10.42 -2.41
CA MET A 66 -7.08 -9.88 -3.72
C MET A 66 -7.98 -8.69 -4.11
N THR A 67 -9.27 -8.78 -3.83
CA THR A 67 -10.22 -7.70 -4.10
C THR A 67 -9.92 -6.46 -3.25
N LEU A 68 -9.61 -6.64 -1.97
CA LEU A 68 -9.23 -5.55 -1.07
C LEU A 68 -7.95 -4.87 -1.53
N ILE A 69 -6.92 -5.64 -1.90
CA ILE A 69 -5.66 -5.11 -2.45
C ILE A 69 -5.94 -4.30 -3.72
N GLY A 70 -6.73 -4.86 -4.66
CA GLY A 70 -7.11 -4.18 -5.89
C GLY A 70 -7.85 -2.85 -5.64
N TYR A 71 -8.77 -2.84 -4.67
CA TYR A 71 -9.47 -1.63 -4.24
C TYR A 71 -8.50 -0.57 -3.70
N CYS A 72 -7.59 -0.94 -2.79
CA CYS A 72 -6.61 -0.02 -2.23
C CYS A 72 -5.75 0.65 -3.31
N VAL A 73 -5.25 -0.14 -4.28
CA VAL A 73 -4.45 0.38 -5.40
C VAL A 73 -5.27 1.30 -6.30
N ALA A 74 -6.50 0.90 -6.67
CA ALA A 74 -7.38 1.70 -7.50
C ALA A 74 -7.75 3.03 -6.82
N MET A 75 -8.04 3.01 -5.52
CA MET A 75 -8.35 4.20 -4.74
C MET A 75 -7.15 5.14 -4.63
N GLY A 76 -5.95 4.62 -4.32
CA GLY A 76 -4.74 5.45 -4.27
C GLY A 76 -4.48 6.16 -5.60
N ARG A 77 -4.63 5.45 -6.73
CA ARG A 77 -4.53 6.05 -8.08
C ARG A 77 -5.61 7.08 -8.35
N THR A 78 -6.84 6.81 -7.94
CA THR A 78 -7.98 7.73 -8.12
C THR A 78 -7.75 9.03 -7.34
N MET A 79 -7.32 8.94 -6.07
CA MET A 79 -7.01 10.11 -5.25
C MET A 79 -5.84 10.92 -5.82
N ALA A 80 -4.82 10.26 -6.38
CA ALA A 80 -3.71 10.92 -7.05
C ALA A 80 -4.14 11.63 -8.34
N ILE A 81 -4.99 10.99 -9.16
CA ILE A 81 -5.52 11.58 -10.41
C ILE A 81 -6.35 12.83 -10.12
N LEU A 82 -7.15 12.81 -9.06
CA LEU A 82 -8.01 13.93 -8.67
C LEU A 82 -7.27 15.01 -7.86
N ASP A 83 -5.97 14.82 -7.59
CA ASP A 83 -5.16 15.68 -6.72
C ASP A 83 -5.78 15.90 -5.32
N ILE A 84 -6.51 14.91 -4.82
CA ILE A 84 -7.17 14.95 -3.50
C ILE A 84 -6.19 14.56 -2.39
N ALA A 85 -5.23 13.69 -2.69
CA ALA A 85 -4.27 13.20 -1.69
C ALA A 85 -3.22 14.24 -1.25
N ASN A 86 -3.29 15.47 -1.75
CA ASN A 86 -2.27 16.49 -1.57
C ASN A 86 -2.68 17.57 -0.55
N ASP A 87 -2.98 17.17 0.68
CA ASP A 87 -3.31 18.12 1.77
C ASP A 87 -2.07 18.80 2.38
N CYS A 88 -0.87 18.28 2.08
CA CYS A 88 0.37 19.02 2.30
C CYS A 88 0.78 19.65 0.99
N ALA A 89 0.67 20.98 0.90
CA ALA A 89 1.55 21.75 0.04
C ALA A 89 2.98 21.52 0.55
N ILE A 90 3.64 20.45 0.10
CA ILE A 90 5.11 20.46 -0.02
C ILE A 90 5.39 21.74 -0.78
N SER A 91 5.87 22.76 -0.09
CA SER A 91 6.12 24.08 -0.66
C SER A 91 7.14 23.93 -1.78
N ARG A 92 6.63 23.73 -2.99
CA ARG A 92 7.38 23.87 -4.24
C ARG A 92 7.43 25.34 -4.67
N THR A 93 6.88 26.24 -3.86
CA THR A 93 7.11 27.67 -3.94
C THR A 93 8.44 27.98 -3.25
N PRO A 94 9.37 28.68 -3.92
CA PRO A 94 10.50 29.32 -3.24
C PRO A 94 9.98 30.22 -2.11
N ASP A 95 10.85 30.45 -1.12
CA ASP A 95 10.61 31.39 -0.03
C ASP A 95 9.99 32.69 -0.58
N PRO A 96 8.87 33.20 -0.06
CA PRO A 96 8.29 34.47 -0.49
C PRO A 96 9.26 35.67 -0.36
N ALA A 97 10.41 35.51 0.30
CA ALA A 97 11.51 36.46 0.27
C ALA A 97 12.24 36.54 -1.10
N GLU A 98 12.16 35.52 -1.96
CA GLU A 98 12.91 35.45 -3.23
C GLU A 98 12.14 35.97 -4.46
N ASP A 99 10.79 35.95 -4.49
CA ASP A 99 10.04 36.55 -5.62
C ASP A 99 8.54 36.87 -5.30
N PRO A 100 8.17 38.14 -5.07
CA PRO A 100 6.79 38.55 -4.84
C PRO A 100 5.95 38.71 -6.12
N SER A 101 6.51 38.49 -7.31
CA SER A 101 5.81 38.74 -8.59
C SER A 101 4.66 37.77 -8.89
N HIS A 102 4.61 36.63 -8.18
CA HIS A 102 3.61 35.58 -8.41
C HIS A 102 2.21 35.86 -7.83
N TYR A 103 2.04 36.92 -7.03
CA TYR A 103 0.74 37.28 -6.41
C TYR A 103 -0.06 38.34 -7.17
N ILE A 104 0.36 38.73 -8.37
CA ILE A 104 -0.39 39.70 -9.20
C ILE A 104 -1.00 38.97 -10.40
N HIS A 105 -2.13 38.33 -10.20
CA HIS A 105 -3.11 38.12 -11.27
C HIS A 105 -4.48 38.57 -10.77
N GLY A 106 -5.06 39.52 -11.51
CA GLY A 106 -6.33 40.20 -11.21
C GLY A 106 -7.56 39.43 -11.67
#